data_AF-A0A2A4CGA5-F1
#
_entry.id   AF-A0A2A4CGA5-F1
#
_cell.length_a   1.000
_cell.length_b   1.000
_cell.length_c   1.000
_cell.angle_alpha   90.00
_cell.angle_beta   90.00
_cell.angle_gamma   90.00
#
_symmetry.space_group_name_H-M   'P 1'
#
loop_
_entity.id
_entity.type
_entity.pdbx_description
1 polymer ?
#
loop_
_entity_poly.entity_id
_entity_poly.type
_entity_poly.pdbx_seq_one_letter_code
_entity_poly.pdbx_strand_id
1 'polypeptide(L)'
;MSLDYGFVKAKVTSVAKLKGSPHGSEIQYHIHLTLALPGGNWDVAINVGTSDADDLLNYKLVYDFHHPVTATLAAAAEGYTDLTGQAALPALDYLRSDILNETGAWRASAVMDGTENPEPIPSLLRLVNAAQSQGLDVVVFGRTYRQGNGIHDTHMNQGSTGSNYLHRAGDDHNDHNDVWQDGALIVRVSESQWAAYFAAFEQQAVPTDALGNPLPGAGPITRG
;
A
#
# COMPACT_ATOMS: atom_id res chain seq x y z
N MET A 1 2.87 11.32 -18.15
CA MET A 1 2.34 9.94 -18.21
C MET A 1 2.40 9.42 -16.81
N SER A 2 1.27 9.62 -16.12
CA SER A 2 0.94 8.97 -14.86
C SER A 2 1.12 7.45 -14.99
N LEU A 3 1.60 6.82 -13.92
CA LEU A 3 1.65 5.37 -13.80
C LEU A 3 0.24 4.80 -13.67
N ASP A 4 0.00 3.63 -14.26
CA ASP A 4 -1.28 2.93 -14.12
C ASP A 4 -1.47 2.47 -12.68
N TYR A 5 -2.69 2.59 -12.16
CA TYR A 5 -3.08 2.16 -10.81
C TYR A 5 -3.98 0.93 -10.88
N GLY A 6 -3.78 0.00 -9.95
CA GLY A 6 -4.63 -1.18 -9.86
C GLY A 6 -4.21 -2.13 -8.75
N PHE A 7 -4.59 -3.38 -8.91
CA PHE A 7 -4.06 -4.46 -8.06
C PHE A 7 -3.57 -5.64 -8.87
N VAL A 8 -2.61 -6.37 -8.30
CA VAL A 8 -2.21 -7.69 -8.77
C VAL A 8 -2.70 -8.75 -7.79
N LYS A 9 -3.43 -9.74 -8.28
CA LYS A 9 -3.80 -10.95 -7.53
C LYS A 9 -2.97 -12.13 -8.01
N ALA A 10 -2.23 -12.78 -7.11
CA ALA A 10 -1.32 -13.86 -7.47
C ALA A 10 -0.89 -14.71 -6.27
N LYS A 11 -0.12 -15.76 -6.54
CA LYS A 11 0.62 -16.52 -5.52
C LYS A 11 2.03 -15.96 -5.33
N VAL A 12 2.49 -15.94 -4.08
CA VAL A 12 3.88 -15.62 -3.75
C VAL A 12 4.77 -16.80 -4.11
N THR A 13 5.82 -16.56 -4.90
CA THR A 13 6.86 -17.56 -5.21
C THR A 13 8.11 -17.36 -4.37
N SER A 14 8.45 -16.12 -4.08
CA SER A 14 9.57 -15.75 -3.24
C SER A 14 9.21 -14.54 -2.39
N VAL A 15 9.61 -14.57 -1.14
CA VAL A 15 9.62 -13.39 -0.26
C VAL A 15 11.04 -12.83 -0.35
N ALA A 16 11.22 -11.79 -1.18
CA ALA A 16 12.49 -11.12 -1.33
C ALA A 16 12.74 -10.22 -0.10
N LYS A 17 14.00 -10.15 0.33
CA LYS A 17 14.39 -9.50 1.59
C LYS A 17 14.13 -7.99 1.57
N LEU A 18 14.12 -7.42 2.78
CA LEU A 18 14.06 -5.99 3.04
C LEU A 18 14.99 -5.18 2.13
N LYS A 19 14.45 -4.16 1.47
CA LYS A 19 15.21 -3.23 0.62
C LYS A 19 15.05 -1.80 1.12
N GLY A 20 16.15 -1.08 1.27
CA GLY A 20 16.17 0.35 1.56
C GLY A 20 16.38 1.18 0.31
N SER A 21 15.62 2.26 0.18
CA SER A 21 15.73 3.26 -0.88
C SER A 21 16.03 4.63 -0.25
N PRO A 22 17.16 5.28 -0.58
CA PRO A 22 17.46 6.62 -0.07
C PRO A 22 16.45 7.66 -0.57
N HIS A 23 15.99 8.52 0.33
CA HIS A 23 15.10 9.63 0.03
C HIS A 23 15.56 10.87 0.81
N GLY A 24 16.40 11.71 0.20
CA GLY A 24 17.06 12.80 0.93
C GLY A 24 18.00 12.27 2.03
N SER A 25 17.72 12.61 3.29
CA SER A 25 18.48 12.13 4.46
C SER A 25 17.92 10.86 5.09
N GLU A 26 16.73 10.43 4.68
CA GLU A 26 16.08 9.21 5.19
C GLU A 26 16.25 8.01 4.24
N ILE A 27 16.01 6.82 4.76
CA ILE A 27 15.89 5.59 3.97
C ILE A 27 14.48 5.05 4.16
N GLN A 28 13.75 4.89 3.06
CA GLN A 28 12.44 4.22 3.05
C GLN A 28 12.62 2.74 2.76
N TYR A 29 12.02 1.90 3.60
CA TYR A 29 12.16 0.46 3.54
C TYR A 29 10.92 -0.23 2.99
N HIS A 30 11.18 -1.27 2.19
CA HIS A 30 10.17 -2.07 1.51
C HIS A 30 10.44 -3.56 1.71
N ILE A 31 9.38 -4.33 1.96
CA ILE A 31 9.40 -5.78 1.74
C ILE A 31 9.07 -6.03 0.28
N HIS A 32 9.88 -6.84 -0.39
CA HIS A 32 9.65 -7.23 -1.77
C HIS A 32 9.05 -8.63 -1.85
N LEU A 33 8.00 -8.83 -2.65
CA LEU A 33 7.51 -10.17 -2.98
C LEU A 33 7.64 -10.41 -4.48
N THR A 34 7.97 -11.64 -4.84
CA THR A 34 7.89 -12.10 -6.23
C THR A 34 6.60 -12.88 -6.41
N LEU A 35 5.73 -12.38 -7.29
CA LEU A 35 4.44 -12.95 -7.60
C LEU A 35 4.50 -13.72 -8.93
N ALA A 36 3.98 -14.95 -8.96
CA ALA A 36 3.84 -15.69 -10.20
C ALA A 36 2.62 -15.20 -10.96
N LEU A 37 2.82 -14.72 -12.18
CA LEU A 37 1.76 -14.45 -13.14
C LEU A 37 1.97 -15.23 -14.44
N PRO A 38 0.91 -15.48 -15.23
CA PRO A 38 1.03 -16.17 -16.52
C PRO A 38 2.02 -15.52 -17.50
N GLY A 39 2.16 -14.20 -17.45
CA GLY A 39 3.06 -13.41 -18.31
C GLY A 39 4.49 -13.26 -17.78
N GLY A 40 4.83 -13.95 -16.70
CA GLY A 40 6.13 -13.84 -16.02
C GLY A 40 6.01 -13.21 -14.63
N ASN A 41 7.08 -13.34 -13.84
CA ASN A 41 7.08 -12.90 -12.46
C ASN A 41 6.97 -11.38 -12.33
N TRP A 42 6.21 -10.94 -11.34
CA TRP A 42 6.11 -9.53 -10.94
C TRP A 42 6.80 -9.31 -9.60
N ASP A 43 7.49 -8.18 -9.46
CA ASP A 43 8.00 -7.71 -8.17
C ASP A 43 6.98 -6.75 -7.54
N VAL A 44 6.70 -6.88 -6.25
CA VAL A 44 5.84 -5.93 -5.54
C VAL A 44 6.55 -5.40 -4.30
N ALA A 45 6.56 -4.08 -4.14
CA ALA A 45 7.19 -3.40 -3.02
C ALA A 45 6.14 -2.91 -2.01
N ILE A 46 6.22 -3.41 -0.77
CA ILE A 46 5.32 -3.06 0.32
C ILE A 46 6.07 -2.15 1.30
N ASN A 47 5.62 -0.90 1.43
CA ASN A 47 6.20 0.07 2.37
C ASN A 47 6.04 -0.40 3.82
N VAL A 48 7.12 -0.41 4.58
CA VAL A 48 7.11 -0.89 5.98
C VAL A 48 7.54 0.16 6.99
N GLY A 49 8.36 1.14 6.60
CA GLY A 49 8.82 2.19 7.51
C GLY A 49 10.02 2.94 6.96
N THR A 50 10.53 3.88 7.75
CA THR A 50 11.69 4.71 7.40
C THR A 50 12.75 4.61 8.49
N SER A 51 13.98 5.03 8.18
CA SER A 51 15.06 5.18 9.17
C SER A 51 14.96 6.48 9.99
N ASP A 52 13.93 7.30 9.78
CA ASP A 52 13.76 8.59 10.43
C ASP A 52 12.64 8.51 11.48
N ALA A 53 12.96 8.89 12.72
CA ALA A 53 11.99 8.87 13.81
C ALA A 53 10.94 9.99 13.71
N ASP A 54 11.20 11.01 12.88
CA ASP A 54 10.30 12.14 12.63
C ASP A 54 9.45 11.94 11.36
N ASP A 55 9.60 10.81 10.67
CA ASP A 55 8.81 10.45 9.47
C ASP A 55 8.45 8.96 9.43
N LEU A 56 7.79 8.46 10.47
CA LEU A 56 7.43 7.05 10.54
C LEU A 56 6.26 6.72 9.60
N LEU A 57 6.11 5.43 9.33
CA LEU A 57 4.94 4.92 8.65
C LEU A 57 3.88 4.56 9.70
N ASN A 58 2.68 5.10 9.56
CA ASN A 58 1.50 4.62 10.26
C ASN A 58 0.96 3.39 9.54
N TYR A 59 0.69 2.31 10.26
CA TYR A 59 0.12 1.10 9.67
C TYR A 59 -1.06 0.54 10.46
N LYS A 60 -1.89 -0.22 9.74
CA LYS A 60 -2.90 -1.13 10.27
C LYS A 60 -2.59 -2.52 9.76
N LEU A 61 -2.50 -3.50 10.66
CA LEU A 61 -2.37 -4.92 10.30
C LEU A 61 -3.54 -5.68 10.93
N VAL A 62 -4.49 -6.07 10.10
CA VAL A 62 -5.77 -6.65 10.49
C VAL A 62 -5.78 -8.11 10.07
N TYR A 63 -5.70 -9.04 11.01
CA TYR A 63 -5.64 -10.48 10.71
C TYR A 63 -7.00 -11.12 10.38
N ASP A 64 -8.10 -10.43 10.69
CA ASP A 64 -9.47 -10.88 10.48
C ASP A 64 -10.28 -9.77 9.76
N PHE A 65 -9.81 -9.43 8.56
CA PHE A 65 -10.33 -8.32 7.77
C PHE A 65 -11.66 -8.69 7.11
N HIS A 66 -12.71 -7.97 7.50
CA HIS A 66 -14.07 -8.12 7.00
C HIS A 66 -14.47 -6.90 6.18
N HIS A 67 -14.68 -7.10 4.88
CA HIS A 67 -15.17 -6.04 4.02
C HIS A 67 -15.79 -6.61 2.73
N PRO A 68 -16.87 -6.04 2.17
CA PRO A 68 -17.48 -6.52 0.93
C PRO A 68 -16.52 -6.60 -0.26
N VAL A 69 -15.47 -5.77 -0.27
CA VAL A 69 -14.43 -5.81 -1.31
C VAL A 69 -13.78 -7.19 -1.44
N THR A 70 -13.66 -7.94 -0.34
CA THR A 70 -13.00 -9.26 -0.36
C THR A 70 -13.73 -10.26 -1.25
N ALA A 71 -15.05 -10.12 -1.44
CA ALA A 71 -15.81 -10.92 -2.41
C ALA A 71 -15.40 -10.58 -3.85
N THR A 72 -15.23 -9.29 -4.17
CA THR A 72 -14.70 -8.82 -5.46
C THR A 72 -13.29 -9.37 -5.70
N LEU A 73 -12.41 -9.32 -4.70
CA LEU A 73 -11.04 -9.84 -4.82
C LEU A 73 -11.00 -11.36 -4.94
N ALA A 74 -11.87 -12.08 -4.24
CA ALA A 74 -12.01 -13.53 -4.38
C ALA A 74 -12.44 -13.91 -5.81
N ALA A 75 -13.38 -13.17 -6.40
CA ALA A 75 -13.89 -13.40 -7.75
C ALA A 75 -12.96 -12.94 -8.88
N ALA A 76 -12.03 -12.00 -8.60
CA ALA A 76 -11.07 -11.52 -9.58
C ALA A 76 -10.18 -12.66 -10.12
N ALA A 77 -9.83 -12.60 -11.40
CA ALA A 77 -8.87 -13.51 -11.99
C ALA A 77 -7.46 -13.27 -11.41
N GLU A 78 -6.61 -14.29 -11.46
CA GLU A 78 -5.17 -14.10 -11.25
C GLU A 78 -4.61 -13.18 -12.35
N GLY A 79 -3.79 -12.20 -11.96
CA GLY A 79 -3.31 -11.17 -12.87
C GLY A 79 -3.37 -9.76 -12.31
N TYR A 80 -2.97 -8.81 -13.15
CA TYR A 80 -3.16 -7.39 -12.91
C TYR A 80 -4.57 -6.97 -13.34
N THR A 81 -5.24 -6.22 -12.48
CA THR A 81 -6.51 -5.55 -12.75
C THR A 81 -6.28 -4.05 -12.73
N ASP A 82 -6.43 -3.41 -13.89
CA ASP A 82 -6.33 -1.96 -14.04
C ASP A 82 -7.56 -1.27 -13.43
N LEU A 83 -7.31 -0.29 -12.58
CA LEU A 83 -8.31 0.54 -11.91
C LEU A 83 -8.03 2.04 -12.15
N THR A 84 -7.21 2.37 -13.14
CA THR A 84 -6.86 3.75 -13.47
C THR A 84 -8.11 4.56 -13.79
N GLY A 85 -8.28 5.69 -13.10
CA GLY A 85 -9.42 6.59 -13.25
C GLY A 85 -10.73 6.09 -12.62
N GLN A 86 -10.72 4.97 -11.89
CA GLN A 86 -11.89 4.53 -11.12
C GLN A 86 -12.08 5.40 -9.88
N ALA A 87 -13.34 5.63 -9.49
CA ALA A 87 -13.71 6.46 -8.35
C ALA A 87 -14.64 5.71 -7.37
N ALA A 88 -14.49 4.39 -7.31
CA ALA A 88 -15.23 3.50 -6.44
C ALA A 88 -14.42 2.22 -6.18
N LEU A 89 -14.74 1.53 -5.08
CA LEU A 89 -14.18 0.20 -4.80
C LEU A 89 -14.37 -0.74 -6.01
N PRO A 90 -13.38 -1.56 -6.36
CA PRO A 90 -12.22 -1.92 -5.54
C PRO A 90 -11.04 -0.94 -5.59
N ALA A 91 -11.09 0.17 -6.34
CA ALA A 91 -10.08 1.22 -6.21
C ALA A 91 -10.10 1.77 -4.78
N LEU A 92 -8.94 1.94 -4.15
CA LEU A 92 -8.87 2.26 -2.73
C LEU A 92 -8.75 3.77 -2.53
N ASP A 93 -9.59 4.28 -1.62
CA ASP A 93 -9.44 5.62 -1.07
C ASP A 93 -9.73 5.58 0.42
N TYR A 94 -8.71 5.80 1.24
CA TYR A 94 -8.78 5.72 2.70
C TYR A 94 -9.66 6.80 3.32
N LEU A 95 -9.89 7.90 2.61
CA LEU A 95 -10.66 9.05 3.09
C LEU A 95 -12.07 9.10 2.52
N ARG A 96 -12.29 8.58 1.30
CA ARG A 96 -13.58 8.65 0.59
C ARG A 96 -14.36 7.35 0.58
N SER A 97 -13.75 6.23 0.97
CA SER A 97 -14.42 4.93 1.08
C SER A 97 -14.49 4.45 2.53
N ASP A 98 -15.21 3.36 2.75
CA ASP A 98 -15.34 2.66 4.02
C ASP A 98 -14.29 1.56 4.22
N ILE A 99 -13.25 1.47 3.37
CA ILE A 99 -12.27 0.38 3.40
C ILE A 99 -11.54 0.21 4.75
N LEU A 100 -11.37 1.30 5.50
CA LEU A 100 -10.73 1.30 6.81
C LEU A 100 -11.71 1.12 7.98
N ASN A 101 -13.01 0.95 7.74
CA ASN A 101 -13.95 0.64 8.80
C ASN A 101 -13.59 -0.70 9.46
N GLU A 102 -13.80 -0.80 10.77
CA GLU A 102 -13.52 -2.01 11.55
C GLU A 102 -12.04 -2.46 11.56
N THR A 103 -11.09 -1.59 11.16
CA THR A 103 -9.64 -1.90 11.12
C THR A 103 -8.87 -1.47 12.38
N GLY A 104 -9.55 -0.98 13.42
CA GLY A 104 -8.93 -0.52 14.67
C GLY A 104 -8.18 0.82 14.55
N ALA A 105 -7.24 1.09 15.46
CA ALA A 105 -6.41 2.30 15.45
C ALA A 105 -5.15 2.14 14.57
N TRP A 106 -4.61 3.26 14.09
CA TRP A 106 -3.30 3.30 13.44
C TRP A 106 -2.17 3.05 14.46
N ARG A 107 -1.12 2.36 14.04
CA ARG A 107 0.09 2.11 14.84
C ARG A 107 1.30 2.73 14.16
N ALA A 108 2.21 3.30 14.94
CA ALA A 108 3.52 3.70 14.45
C ALA A 108 4.36 2.48 14.07
N SER A 109 5.05 2.52 12.92
CA SER A 109 6.21 1.66 12.70
C SER A 109 7.28 1.95 13.75
N ALA A 110 8.13 0.97 14.02
CA ALA A 110 9.40 1.27 14.67
C ALA A 110 10.31 2.00 13.68
N VAL A 111 11.34 2.69 14.20
CA VAL A 111 12.41 3.24 13.37
C VAL A 111 13.16 2.08 12.73
N MET A 112 13.33 2.12 11.41
CA MET A 112 13.99 1.06 10.67
C MET A 112 15.51 1.16 10.81
N ASP A 113 16.13 0.05 11.17
CA ASP A 113 17.58 -0.09 11.36
C ASP A 113 18.26 -0.89 10.23
N GLY A 114 17.50 -1.21 9.17
CA GLY A 114 17.94 -2.07 8.07
C GLY A 114 17.90 -3.57 8.38
N THR A 115 17.39 -3.96 9.55
CA THR A 115 17.14 -5.37 9.89
C THR A 115 15.65 -5.71 9.75
N GLU A 116 15.32 -7.00 9.83
CA GLU A 116 13.93 -7.49 9.77
C GLU A 116 13.23 -7.53 11.15
N ASN A 117 13.85 -6.92 12.18
CA ASN A 117 13.33 -6.93 13.56
C ASN A 117 12.28 -5.84 13.85
N PRO A 118 12.36 -4.60 13.31
CA PRO A 118 11.41 -3.55 13.63
C PRO A 118 10.01 -3.82 13.06
N GLU A 119 8.95 -3.65 13.87
CA GLU A 119 7.56 -3.76 13.38
C GLU A 119 7.24 -2.63 12.37
N PRO A 120 6.50 -2.92 11.28
CA PRO A 120 5.67 -4.10 11.02
C PRO A 120 6.37 -5.28 10.31
N ILE A 121 7.69 -5.21 10.07
CA ILE A 121 8.41 -6.18 9.21
C ILE A 121 8.21 -7.64 9.64
N PRO A 122 8.52 -8.05 10.89
CA PRO A 122 8.42 -9.45 11.25
C PRO A 122 6.98 -9.97 11.22
N SER A 123 5.99 -9.10 11.49
CA SER A 123 4.56 -9.46 11.42
C SER A 123 4.09 -9.66 9.98
N LEU A 124 4.53 -8.80 9.06
CA LEU A 124 4.25 -8.96 7.63
C LEU A 124 4.94 -10.17 7.05
N LEU A 125 6.22 -10.40 7.37
CA LEU A 125 6.97 -11.57 6.92
C LEU A 125 6.29 -12.86 7.37
N ARG A 126 5.80 -12.95 8.62
CA ARG A 126 5.01 -14.12 9.06
C ARG A 126 3.76 -14.33 8.21
N LEU A 127 3.02 -13.26 7.91
CA LEU A 127 1.79 -13.33 7.11
C LEU A 127 2.06 -13.80 5.67
N VAL A 128 3.01 -13.18 4.98
CA VAL A 128 3.29 -13.50 3.56
C VAL A 128 4.00 -14.84 3.39
N ASN A 129 4.85 -15.26 4.34
CA ASN A 129 5.44 -16.60 4.33
C ASN A 129 4.37 -17.68 4.57
N ALA A 130 3.40 -17.41 5.46
CA ALA A 130 2.27 -18.32 5.65
C ALA A 130 1.45 -18.47 4.37
N ALA A 131 1.17 -17.36 3.68
CA ALA A 131 0.48 -17.37 2.39
C ALA A 131 1.27 -18.10 1.31
N GLN A 132 2.58 -17.87 1.21
CA GLN A 132 3.47 -18.57 0.28
C GLN A 132 3.43 -20.09 0.53
N SER A 133 3.65 -20.53 1.78
CA SER A 133 3.73 -21.96 2.14
C SER A 133 2.43 -22.73 1.87
N GLN A 134 1.29 -22.04 1.95
CA GLN A 134 -0.04 -22.61 1.72
C GLN A 134 -0.55 -22.39 0.29
N GLY A 135 0.21 -21.68 -0.56
CA GLY A 135 -0.23 -21.32 -1.90
C GLY A 135 -1.52 -20.49 -1.88
N LEU A 136 -1.64 -19.55 -0.94
CA LEU A 136 -2.79 -18.64 -0.82
C LEU A 136 -2.62 -17.39 -1.70
N ASP A 137 -3.74 -16.78 -2.06
CA ASP A 137 -3.74 -15.55 -2.86
C ASP A 137 -3.23 -14.37 -2.02
N VAL A 138 -2.37 -13.56 -2.63
CA VAL A 138 -2.11 -12.19 -2.19
C VAL A 138 -2.65 -11.22 -3.24
N VAL A 139 -3.13 -10.08 -2.77
CA VAL A 139 -3.62 -8.97 -3.59
C VAL A 139 -2.87 -7.72 -3.16
N VAL A 140 -2.08 -7.16 -4.06
CA VAL A 140 -1.30 -5.94 -3.78
C VAL A 140 -1.84 -4.81 -4.64
N PHE A 141 -2.25 -3.73 -3.98
CA PHE A 141 -2.73 -2.49 -4.60
C PHE A 141 -1.63 -1.46 -4.63
N GLY A 142 -1.58 -0.71 -5.73
CA GLY A 142 -0.65 0.40 -5.89
C GLY A 142 -0.48 0.75 -7.37
N ARG A 143 0.61 1.44 -7.67
CA ARG A 143 0.97 1.84 -9.04
C ARG A 143 1.91 0.86 -9.68
N THR A 144 1.83 0.74 -11.00
CA THR A 144 2.80 -0.01 -11.79
C THR A 144 4.17 0.68 -11.76
N TYR A 145 5.26 -0.08 -11.80
CA TYR A 145 6.58 0.51 -11.97
C TYR A 145 6.72 1.21 -13.33
N ARG A 146 7.50 2.31 -13.38
CA ARG A 146 7.90 2.94 -14.66
C ARG A 146 8.66 2.00 -15.59
N GLN A 147 9.42 1.08 -15.00
CA GLN A 147 10.22 0.09 -15.72
C GLN A 147 10.15 -1.25 -14.99
N GLY A 148 10.00 -2.32 -15.75
CA GLY A 148 9.82 -3.67 -15.22
C GLY A 148 8.37 -3.97 -14.85
N ASN A 149 8.14 -5.22 -14.45
CA ASN A 149 6.81 -5.74 -14.13
C ASN A 149 6.62 -5.73 -12.62
N GLY A 150 5.65 -4.97 -12.13
CA GLY A 150 5.44 -4.90 -10.69
C GLY A 150 4.59 -3.75 -10.19
N ILE A 151 4.37 -3.75 -8.88
CA ILE A 151 3.61 -2.72 -8.16
C ILE A 151 4.46 -2.10 -7.05
N HIS A 152 4.32 -0.79 -6.86
CA HIS A 152 4.83 -0.03 -5.72
C HIS A 152 3.76 0.94 -5.21
N ASP A 153 4.17 1.87 -4.34
CA ASP A 153 3.28 2.85 -3.69
C ASP A 153 2.15 2.13 -2.93
N THR A 154 2.54 1.09 -2.19
CA THR A 154 1.64 0.26 -1.37
C THR A 154 1.35 0.96 -0.03
N HIS A 155 0.84 2.18 -0.11
CA HIS A 155 0.46 3.04 1.01
C HIS A 155 -0.58 4.08 0.53
N MET A 156 -1.07 4.93 1.43
CA MET A 156 -1.94 6.06 1.09
C MET A 156 -1.23 7.00 0.11
N ASN A 157 -1.82 7.30 -1.04
CA ASN A 157 -1.22 8.05 -2.14
C ASN A 157 -1.82 9.46 -2.27
N GLN A 158 -2.18 10.05 -1.13
CA GLN A 158 -2.76 11.38 -1.01
C GLN A 158 -2.37 12.05 0.31
N GLY A 159 -2.51 13.37 0.38
CA GLY A 159 -2.12 14.16 1.54
C GLY A 159 -0.62 14.49 1.62
N SER A 160 0.15 14.21 0.58
CA SER A 160 1.57 14.59 0.50
C SER A 160 1.71 16.11 0.56
N THR A 161 2.58 16.60 1.45
CA THR A 161 2.76 18.04 1.75
C THR A 161 4.01 18.60 1.07
N GLY A 162 4.03 19.90 0.79
CA GLY A 162 5.17 20.58 0.14
C GLY A 162 4.92 20.93 -1.33
N SER A 163 5.57 21.99 -1.83
CA SER A 163 5.26 22.58 -3.15
C SER A 163 5.49 21.64 -4.33
N ASN A 164 6.38 20.65 -4.18
CA ASN A 164 6.71 19.67 -5.21
C ASN A 164 5.71 18.50 -5.27
N TYR A 165 4.86 18.36 -4.26
CA TYR A 165 3.91 17.26 -4.11
C TYR A 165 2.45 17.68 -4.37
N LEU A 166 2.20 18.97 -4.59
CA LEU A 166 0.87 19.45 -4.94
C LEU A 166 0.48 19.05 -6.37
N HIS A 167 -0.63 18.33 -6.49
CA HIS A 167 -1.28 17.98 -7.75
C HIS A 167 -2.08 19.18 -8.25
N ARG A 168 -1.95 19.49 -9.54
CA ARG A 168 -2.66 20.59 -10.22
C ARG A 168 -3.56 20.04 -11.31
N ALA A 169 -4.74 20.63 -11.45
CA ALA A 169 -5.67 20.23 -12.51
C ALA A 169 -5.02 20.34 -13.89
N GLY A 170 -4.99 19.23 -14.64
CA GLY A 170 -4.38 19.16 -15.96
C GLY A 170 -2.85 18.93 -15.97
N ASP A 171 -2.24 18.68 -14.81
CA ASP A 171 -0.82 18.34 -14.66
C ASP A 171 -0.68 16.96 -14.00
N ASP A 172 -0.46 15.93 -14.83
CA ASP A 172 -0.31 14.53 -14.41
C ASP A 172 1.13 14.16 -14.01
N HIS A 173 2.03 15.14 -13.92
CA HIS A 173 3.43 14.87 -13.61
C HIS A 173 3.63 14.48 -12.14
N ASN A 174 2.69 14.84 -11.26
CA ASN A 174 2.77 14.60 -9.83
C ASN A 174 1.83 13.47 -9.39
N ASP A 175 2.39 12.32 -9.10
CA ASP A 175 1.71 11.10 -8.67
C ASP A 175 1.66 10.93 -7.14
N HIS A 176 1.93 11.99 -6.37
CA HIS A 176 1.97 11.89 -4.89
C HIS A 176 0.65 12.23 -4.19
N ASN A 177 -0.32 12.76 -4.95
CA ASN A 177 -1.64 13.16 -4.48
C ASN A 177 -2.71 12.75 -5.50
N ASP A 178 -3.07 11.46 -5.54
CA ASP A 178 -4.16 10.97 -6.39
C ASP A 178 -5.23 10.26 -5.55
N VAL A 179 -6.45 10.77 -5.64
CA VAL A 179 -7.63 10.17 -5.02
C VAL A 179 -7.94 8.82 -5.68
N TRP A 180 -8.51 7.88 -4.92
CA TRP A 180 -8.82 6.52 -5.40
C TRP A 180 -7.63 5.70 -5.91
N GLN A 181 -6.41 6.06 -5.51
CA GLN A 181 -5.20 5.34 -5.89
C GLN A 181 -4.37 4.89 -4.67
N ASP A 182 -4.99 4.74 -3.49
CA ASP A 182 -4.29 4.26 -2.30
C ASP A 182 -3.87 2.78 -2.47
N GLY A 183 -2.72 2.44 -1.90
CA GLY A 183 -2.15 1.09 -1.92
C GLY A 183 -2.53 0.25 -0.70
N ALA A 184 -2.33 -1.06 -0.76
CA ALA A 184 -2.57 -1.99 0.34
C ALA A 184 -2.01 -3.39 -0.01
N LEU A 185 -1.74 -4.19 1.02
CA LEU A 185 -1.57 -5.64 0.87
C LEU A 185 -2.76 -6.34 1.52
N ILE A 186 -3.49 -7.14 0.75
CA ILE A 186 -4.61 -7.97 1.23
C ILE A 186 -4.26 -9.43 0.96
N VAL A 187 -4.25 -10.26 2.00
CA VAL A 187 -3.76 -11.64 1.97
C VAL A 187 -4.89 -12.58 2.33
N ARG A 188 -5.12 -13.59 1.52
CA ARG A 188 -6.02 -14.68 1.87
C ARG A 188 -5.34 -15.55 2.93
N VAL A 189 -6.01 -15.80 4.06
CA VAL A 189 -5.48 -16.63 5.15
C VAL A 189 -6.22 -17.96 5.30
N SER A 190 -7.40 -18.09 4.69
CA SER A 190 -8.13 -19.35 4.50
C SER A 190 -9.09 -19.22 3.30
N GLU A 191 -9.97 -20.20 3.07
CA GLU A 191 -10.96 -20.10 1.99
C GLU A 191 -11.88 -18.88 2.10
N SER A 192 -12.21 -18.43 3.31
CA SER A 192 -13.14 -17.31 3.53
C SER A 192 -12.54 -16.12 4.27
N GLN A 193 -11.36 -16.27 4.88
CA GLN A 193 -10.77 -15.23 5.73
C GLN A 193 -9.63 -14.50 5.02
N TRP A 194 -9.53 -13.22 5.34
CA TRP A 194 -8.57 -12.30 4.78
C TRP A 194 -7.85 -11.55 5.90
N ALA A 195 -6.58 -11.24 5.66
CA ALA A 195 -5.84 -10.25 6.42
C ALA A 195 -5.56 -9.05 5.52
N ALA A 196 -5.41 -7.87 6.11
CA ALA A 196 -5.09 -6.66 5.37
C ALA A 196 -4.02 -5.83 6.08
N TYR A 197 -3.17 -5.21 5.27
CA TYR A 197 -2.17 -4.25 5.67
C TYR A 197 -2.40 -2.94 4.91
N PHE A 198 -2.60 -1.87 5.67
CA PHE A 198 -2.76 -0.51 5.19
C PHE A 198 -1.66 0.35 5.80
N ALA A 199 -1.14 1.31 5.03
CA ALA A 199 -0.04 2.15 5.46
C ALA A 199 -0.22 3.59 4.99
N ALA A 200 0.29 4.55 5.75
CA ALA A 200 0.34 5.97 5.39
C ALA A 200 1.53 6.64 6.09
N PHE A 201 2.18 7.60 5.45
CA PHE A 201 3.31 8.31 6.07
C PHE A 201 2.83 9.32 7.11
N GLU A 202 3.58 9.52 8.20
CA GLU A 202 3.28 10.53 9.22
C GLU A 202 3.23 11.96 8.64
N GLN A 203 4.06 12.23 7.63
CA GLN A 203 4.10 13.52 6.94
C GLN A 203 2.87 13.80 6.06
N GLN A 204 2.00 12.81 5.82
CA GLN A 204 0.78 13.02 5.06
C GLN A 204 -0.29 13.71 5.89
N ALA A 205 -0.89 14.75 5.31
CA ALA A 205 -1.86 15.61 5.95
C ALA A 205 -3.28 15.38 5.41
N VAL A 206 -4.22 15.23 6.33
CA VAL A 206 -5.64 14.96 6.08
C VAL A 206 -6.51 15.99 6.83
N PRO A 207 -7.71 16.34 6.34
CA PRO A 207 -8.38 15.85 5.13
C PRO A 207 -7.79 16.43 3.82
N THR A 208 -8.11 15.78 2.70
CA THR A 208 -7.65 16.18 1.36
C THR A 208 -8.80 16.71 0.47
N ASP A 209 -8.47 17.51 -0.54
CA ASP A 209 -9.39 18.06 -1.53
C ASP A 209 -9.75 17.05 -2.64
N ALA A 210 -10.50 17.45 -3.66
CA ALA A 210 -10.89 16.56 -4.76
C ALA A 210 -9.72 16.08 -5.64
N LEU A 211 -8.55 16.71 -5.52
CA LEU A 211 -7.31 16.31 -6.18
C LEU A 211 -6.40 15.51 -5.24
N GLY A 212 -6.78 15.26 -3.99
CA GLY A 212 -5.95 14.54 -3.02
C GLY A 212 -4.91 15.42 -2.33
N ASN A 213 -4.91 16.73 -2.57
CA ASN A 213 -4.02 17.67 -1.87
C ASN A 213 -4.53 17.94 -0.45
N PRO A 214 -3.65 18.17 0.54
CA PRO A 214 -4.06 18.61 1.87
C PRO A 214 -4.91 19.89 1.84
N LEU A 215 -6.04 19.89 2.57
CA LEU A 215 -6.86 21.09 2.77
C LEU A 215 -6.18 22.08 3.74
N PRO A 216 -6.56 23.38 3.71
CA PRO A 216 -6.11 24.33 4.73
C PRO A 216 -6.44 23.84 6.15
N GLY A 217 -5.43 23.76 7.01
CA GLY A 217 -5.57 23.24 8.37
C GLY A 217 -5.56 21.71 8.49
N ALA A 218 -5.30 20.98 7.40
CA ALA A 218 -5.02 19.55 7.44
C ALA A 218 -3.84 19.24 8.37
N GLY A 219 -3.91 18.09 9.04
CA GLY A 219 -2.91 17.64 10.00
C GLY A 219 -2.57 16.16 9.78
N PRO A 220 -1.61 15.62 10.55
CA PRO A 220 -1.20 14.24 10.40
C PRO A 220 -2.35 13.28 10.70
N ILE A 221 -2.26 12.07 10.16
CA ILE A 221 -3.20 11.00 10.47
C ILE A 221 -3.13 10.69 11.97
N THR A 222 -4.27 10.82 12.65
CA THR A 222 -4.35 10.57 14.09
C THR A 222 -4.32 9.07 14.39
N ARG A 223 -3.40 8.68 15.26
CA ARG A 223 -3.38 7.38 15.92
C ARG A 223 -4.50 7.38 16.96
N GLY A 224 -5.63 6.76 16.62
CA GLY A 224 -6.82 6.69 17.49
C GLY A 224 -6.60 5.97 18.80
#